data_AF-A0A1G1M3P6-F1
#
_entry.id   AF-A0A1G1M3P6-F1
#
_cell.length_a   1.000
_cell.length_b   1.000
_cell.length_c   1.000
_cell.angle_alpha   90.00
_cell.angle_beta   90.00
_cell.angle_gamma   90.00
#
_symmetry.space_group_name_H-M   'P 1'
#
loop_
_entity.id
_entity.type
_entity.pdbx_description
1 polymer ?
#
loop_
_entity_poly.entity_id
_entity_poly.type
_entity_poly.pdbx_seq_one_letter_code
_entity_poly.pdbx_strand_id
1 'polypeptide(L)'
;MTKVSIVLILPLKLKNNTAVTKKVTCKGVVVRAEKNSAGDKFNIAIFFSDVPEADAENINRYIETHLQPNPIHNSGGIRRYSLGAN
;
A
#
# COMPACT_ATOMS: atom_id res chain seq x y z
N MET A 1 18.57 -17.32 1.96
CA MET A 1 17.47 -16.35 2.14
C MET A 1 17.98 -15.19 2.98
N THR A 2 17.88 -13.96 2.47
CA THR A 2 18.40 -12.77 3.17
C THR A 2 17.29 -12.16 4.01
N LYS A 3 17.50 -12.11 5.34
CA LYS A 3 16.60 -11.41 6.26
C LYS A 3 16.99 -9.94 6.34
N VAL A 4 15.98 -9.07 6.42
CA VAL A 4 16.17 -7.61 6.48
C VAL A 4 15.30 -7.03 7.58
N SER A 5 15.84 -6.01 8.25
CA SER A 5 15.08 -5.14 9.16
C SER A 5 14.89 -3.80 8.47
N ILE A 6 13.64 -3.36 8.37
CA ILE A 6 13.26 -2.19 7.58
C ILE A 6 12.52 -1.22 8.49
N VAL A 7 12.86 0.06 8.33
CA VAL A 7 12.14 1.17 8.95
C VAL A 7 11.49 1.97 7.82
N LEU A 8 10.17 2.04 7.82
CA LEU A 8 9.39 2.86 6.90
C LEU A 8 8.91 4.12 7.61
N ILE A 9 9.01 5.26 6.92
CA ILE A 9 8.47 6.53 7.40
C ILE A 9 7.30 6.91 6.49
N LEU A 10 6.09 6.75 7.02
CA LEU A 10 4.83 6.88 6.28
C LEU A 10 4.17 8.22 6.59
N PRO A 11 4.00 9.12 5.60
CA PRO A 11 3.15 10.30 5.76
C PRO A 11 1.69 9.91 5.61
N LEU A 12 0.97 9.80 6.72
CA LEU A 12 -0.45 9.48 6.75
C LEU A 12 -1.30 10.75 6.74
N LYS A 13 -2.30 10.80 5.87
CA LYS A 13 -3.33 11.84 5.91
C LYS A 13 -4.43 11.47 6.92
N LEU A 14 -4.70 12.38 7.85
CA LEU A 14 -5.83 12.29 8.76
C LEU A 14 -7.12 12.82 8.11
N LYS A 15 -8.28 12.42 8.67
CA LYS A 15 -9.61 12.84 8.18
C LYS A 15 -9.81 14.36 8.17
N ASN A 16 -9.11 15.08 9.04
CA ASN A 16 -9.11 16.55 9.14
C ASN A 16 -8.06 17.21 8.21
N ASN A 17 -7.58 16.51 7.18
CA ASN A 17 -6.55 16.96 6.25
C ASN A 17 -5.19 17.30 6.91
N THR A 18 -4.98 16.89 8.16
CA THR A 18 -3.67 17.02 8.84
C THR A 18 -2.78 15.85 8.46
N ALA A 19 -1.51 16.11 8.13
CA ALA A 19 -0.53 15.06 7.88
C ALA A 19 0.16 14.64 9.18
N VAL A 20 0.25 13.33 9.43
CA VAL A 20 1.02 12.76 10.54
C VAL A 20 2.02 11.76 9.99
N THR A 21 3.26 11.86 10.42
CA THR A 21 4.30 10.90 10.09
C THR A 21 4.28 9.73 11.06
N LYS A 22 4.17 8.51 10.55
CA LYS A 22 4.30 7.28 11.34
C LYS A 22 5.57 6.54 10.97
N LYS A 23 6.32 6.13 11.99
CA LYS A 23 7.47 5.23 11.85
C LYS A 23 6.97 3.80 12.04
N VAL A 24 7.14 2.97 11.03
CA VAL A 24 6.81 1.54 11.06
C VAL A 24 8.10 0.75 11.01
N THR A 25 8.23 -0.26 11.88
CA THR A 25 9.40 -1.15 11.89
C THR A 25 8.95 -2.56 11.57
N CYS A 26 9.51 -3.15 10.53
CA CYS A 26 9.13 -4.47 10.05
C CYS A 26 10.36 -5.31 9.72
N LYS A 27 10.21 -6.63 9.80
CA LYS A 27 11.22 -7.58 9.30
C LYS A 27 10.65 -8.37 8.16
N GLY A 28 11.52 -8.76 7.25
CA GLY A 28 11.12 -9.57 6.10
C GLY A 28 12.25 -10.38 5.53
N VAL A 29 11.90 -11.14 4.51
CA VAL A 29 12.82 -11.98 3.75
C VAL A 29 12.76 -11.55 2.30
N VAL A 30 13.93 -11.38 1.68
CA VAL A 30 14.01 -11.14 0.23
C VAL A 30 13.62 -12.44 -0.48
N VAL A 31 12.53 -12.39 -1.25
CA VAL A 31 11.97 -13.53 -2.00
C VAL A 31 12.20 -13.41 -3.50
N ARG A 32 12.55 -12.22 -4.00
CA ARG A 32 12.91 -11.97 -5.39
C ARG A 32 13.97 -10.87 -5.48
N ALA A 33 14.92 -11.04 -6.39
CA ALA A 33 15.88 -10.02 -6.76
C ALA A 33 16.12 -10.13 -8.27
N GLU A 34 15.80 -9.06 -8.99
CA GLU A 34 15.94 -8.98 -10.45
C GLU A 34 16.74 -7.74 -10.80
N LYS A 35 17.68 -7.86 -11.74
CA LYS A 35 18.40 -6.69 -12.25
C LYS A 35 17.41 -5.80 -12.99
N ASN A 36 17.42 -4.51 -12.72
CA ASN A 36 16.61 -3.56 -13.45
C ASN A 36 17.20 -3.39 -14.86
N SER A 37 16.39 -3.61 -15.90
CA SER A 37 16.81 -3.49 -17.30
C SER A 37 17.34 -2.10 -17.66
N ALA A 38 16.97 -1.07 -16.88
CA ALA A 38 17.33 0.32 -17.13
C ALA A 38 18.58 0.82 -16.38
N GLY A 39 19.30 -0.03 -15.64
CA GLY A 39 20.54 0.40 -14.98
C GLY A 39 21.14 -0.57 -13.97
N ASP A 40 22.01 -0.07 -13.10
CA ASP A 40 22.77 -0.86 -12.12
C ASP A 40 22.02 -1.10 -10.79
N LYS A 41 20.71 -0.94 -10.79
CA LYS A 41 19.85 -1.18 -9.63
C LYS A 41 19.16 -2.53 -9.71
N PHE A 42 18.73 -3.03 -8.56
CA PHE A 42 17.93 -4.24 -8.47
C PHE A 42 16.52 -3.91 -8.01
N ASN A 43 15.55 -4.58 -8.62
CA ASN A 43 14.19 -4.67 -8.10
C ASN A 43 14.15 -5.86 -7.13
N ILE A 44 13.73 -5.62 -5.90
CA ILE A 44 13.58 -6.67 -4.89
C ILE A 44 12.13 -6.77 -4.44
N ALA A 45 11.68 -7.99 -4.16
CA ALA A 45 10.42 -8.25 -3.47
C ALA A 45 10.74 -8.80 -2.08
N ILE A 46 10.08 -8.26 -1.07
CA ILE A 46 10.29 -8.60 0.34
C ILE A 46 8.97 -9.13 0.87
N PHE A 47 8.99 -10.34 1.39
CA PHE A 47 7.90 -10.87 2.18
C PHE A 47 8.10 -10.43 3.62
N PHE A 48 7.20 -9.58 4.13
CA PHE A 48 7.25 -9.17 5.53
C PHE A 48 6.73 -10.30 6.42
N SER A 49 7.60 -10.80 7.30
CA SER A 49 7.31 -11.93 8.18
C SER A 49 6.91 -11.51 9.59
N ASP A 50 7.21 -10.28 9.97
CA ASP A 50 7.01 -9.72 11.31
C ASP A 50 6.65 -8.23 11.16
N VAL A 51 5.35 -7.94 11.25
CA VAL A 51 4.77 -6.59 11.25
C VAL A 51 3.70 -6.56 12.34
N PRO A 52 3.82 -5.68 13.34
CA PRO A 52 2.75 -5.48 14.32
C PRO A 52 1.43 -5.10 13.62
N GLU A 53 0.29 -5.57 14.12
CA GLU A 53 -1.02 -5.32 13.51
C GLU A 53 -1.30 -3.83 13.29
N ALA A 54 -1.03 -3.00 14.30
CA ALA A 54 -1.17 -1.54 14.18
C ALA A 54 -0.27 -0.93 13.09
N ASP A 55 0.91 -1.48 12.87
CA ASP A 55 1.82 -1.04 11.81
C ASP A 55 1.35 -1.51 10.42
N ALA A 56 0.78 -2.71 10.34
CA ALA A 56 0.14 -3.20 9.12
C ALA A 56 -1.08 -2.34 8.72
N GLU A 57 -1.91 -1.92 9.69
CA GLU A 57 -3.00 -0.97 9.46
C GLU A 57 -2.49 0.39 8.94
N ASN A 58 -1.40 0.91 9.52
CA ASN A 58 -0.78 2.15 9.04
C ASN A 58 -0.28 2.02 7.60
N ILE A 59 0.34 0.89 7.24
CA ILE A 59 0.78 0.60 5.87
C ILE A 59 -0.43 0.54 4.92
N ASN A 60 -1.47 -0.22 5.27
CA ASN A 60 -2.67 -0.36 4.44
C ASN A 60 -3.35 1.00 4.19
N ARG A 61 -3.52 1.78 5.25
CA ARG A 61 -4.07 3.14 5.14
C ARG A 61 -3.20 4.05 4.27
N TYR A 62 -1.88 3.94 4.36
CA TYR A 62 -0.98 4.69 3.49
C TYR A 62 -1.22 4.31 2.02
N ILE A 63 -1.29 3.01 1.72
CA ILE A 63 -1.55 2.51 0.38
C ILE A 63 -2.90 3.01 -0.13
N GLU A 64 -3.98 2.84 0.62
CA GLU A 64 -5.33 3.28 0.24
C GLU A 64 -5.42 4.79 -0.08
N THR A 65 -4.64 5.62 0.62
CA THR A 65 -4.65 7.07 0.43
C THR A 65 -3.79 7.55 -0.74
N HIS A 66 -2.90 6.71 -1.26
CA HIS A 66 -1.95 7.07 -2.33
C HIS A 66 -2.12 6.23 -3.60
N LEU A 67 -2.80 5.09 -3.51
CA LEU A 67 -3.19 4.29 -4.65
C LEU A 67 -4.38 4.96 -5.30
N GLN A 68 -4.20 5.49 -6.51
CA GLN A 68 -5.36 5.97 -7.27
C GLN A 68 -6.28 4.77 -7.57
N PRO A 69 -7.61 4.91 -7.42
CA PRO A 69 -8.51 3.86 -7.84
C PRO A 69 -8.28 3.60 -9.32
N ASN A 70 -7.87 2.37 -9.66
CA ASN A 70 -7.69 1.96 -11.04
C ASN A 70 -9.08 1.93 -11.70
N PRO A 71 -9.38 2.80 -12.68
CA PRO A 71 -10.73 2.93 -13.24
C PRO A 71 -11.22 1.66 -13.96
N ILE A 72 -10.33 0.69 -14.19
CA ILE A 72 -10.61 -0.52 -14.99
C ILE A 72 -11.30 -1.62 -14.16
N HIS A 73 -11.30 -1.56 -12.82
CA HIS A 73 -11.90 -2.60 -11.96
C HIS A 73 -12.96 -2.06 -11.00
N ASN A 74 -13.84 -1.19 -11.49
CA ASN A 74 -15.10 -0.87 -10.79
C ASN A 74 -16.20 -1.80 -11.34
N SER A 75 -16.24 -3.03 -10.86
CA SER A 75 -17.33 -3.97 -11.14
C SER A 75 -18.63 -3.47 -10.51
N GLY A 76 -19.33 -2.62 -11.26
CA GLY A 76 -20.76 -2.74 -11.51
C GLY A 76 -21.67 -2.80 -10.28
N GLY A 77 -21.62 -1.80 -9.40
CA GLY A 77 -22.78 -1.48 -8.57
C GLY A 77 -23.88 -0.89 -9.47
N ILE A 78 -24.83 -1.72 -9.91
CA ILE A 78 -26.01 -1.31 -10.67
C ILE A 78 -26.74 -0.20 -9.90
N ARG A 79 -26.59 1.06 -10.32
CA ARG A 79 -27.47 2.14 -9.89
C ARG A 79 -28.79 1.94 -10.62
N ARG A 80 -29.78 1.34 -9.93
CA ARG A 80 -31.17 1.32 -10.39
C ARG A 80 -31.67 2.76 -10.40
N TYR A 81 -31.75 3.37 -11.58
CA TYR A 81 -32.52 4.59 -11.75
C TYR A 81 -34.00 4.21 -11.71
N SER A 82 -34.68 4.61 -10.64
CA SER A 82 -36.14 4.63 -10.57
C SER A 82 -36.62 5.70 -11.55
N LEU A 83 -37.18 5.29 -12.69
CA LEU A 83 -37.99 6.17 -13.53
C LEU A 83 -39.29 6.44 -12.76
N GLY A 84 -39.37 7.64 -12.17
CA GLY A 84 -40.63 8.17 -11.68
C GLY A 84 -41.59 8.34 -12.86
N ALA A 85 -42.70 7.62 -12.79
CA ALA A 85 -43.85 7.89 -13.63
C ALA A 85 -44.43 9.25 -13.24
N ASN A 86 -44.62 10.12 -14.24
CA ASN A 86 -45.70 11.10 -14.35
C ASN A 86 -45.80 11.52 -15.81
#